data_AF-A0AAV6CLN5-F1
#
_entry.id   AF-A0AAV6CLN5-F1
#
_cell.length_a   1.000
_cell.length_b   1.000
_cell.length_c   1.000
_cell.angle_alpha   90.00
_cell.angle_beta   90.00
_cell.angle_gamma   90.00
#
_symmetry.space_group_name_H-M   'P 1'
#
loop_
_entity.id
_entity.type
_entity.pdbx_description
1 polymer ?
#
loop_
_entity_poly.entity_id
_entity_poly.type
_entity_poly.pdbx_seq_one_letter_code
_entity_poly.pdbx_strand_id
1 'polypeptide(L)'
;MSQQPNQQPVQDSGVGMFEILTWLEVNKRRLIAAGVLIVALGVIIWLVRHFSAQKELNANSQLLSLRSGSAAEPGASAADYSKVADQFPGTSAAERAQLLAATTAFTENQYDVAHRNFTQFLSAHPESPFASAAAYGIAASLEAQGKQDEAVQGYQRVVTQFAKSAEVDDARLALARIYEAKNQPEQALRVLDEMMKPAAPGRSPDPEVVTRREAILKKHPQLRQAVTSTNAAAAPTTLSVPAKAAPSQATNK
;
A
#
# COMPACT_ATOMS: atom_id res chain seq x y z
N MET A 1 -8.11 45.99 65.29
CA MET A 1 -7.00 46.07 64.31
C MET A 1 -5.80 45.36 64.91
N SER A 2 -5.61 44.08 64.60
CA SER A 2 -4.40 43.33 64.97
C SER A 2 -3.85 42.74 63.68
N GLN A 3 -2.76 43.33 63.18
CA GLN A 3 -2.17 42.95 61.89
C GLN A 3 -1.46 41.60 62.02
N GLN A 4 -1.82 40.66 61.14
CA GLN A 4 -1.12 39.40 60.91
C GLN A 4 0.26 39.68 60.29
N PRO A 5 1.37 39.11 60.80
CA PRO A 5 2.62 39.12 60.08
C PRO A 5 2.55 38.09 58.96
N ASN A 6 2.61 38.62 57.75
CA ASN A 6 2.85 37.97 56.47
C ASN A 6 4.02 36.98 56.55
N GLN A 7 3.74 35.67 56.59
CA GLN A 7 4.75 34.65 56.34
C GLN A 7 4.84 34.41 54.84
N GLN A 8 5.84 35.00 54.21
CA GLN A 8 6.27 34.57 52.87
C GLN A 8 6.90 33.17 52.99
N PRO A 9 6.57 32.22 52.09
CA PRO A 9 7.24 30.93 52.09
C PRO A 9 8.70 31.15 51.70
N VAL A 10 9.62 30.83 52.61
CA VAL A 10 11.04 30.79 52.32
C VAL A 10 11.23 29.73 51.24
N GLN A 11 11.58 30.18 50.03
CA GLN A 11 11.82 29.34 48.88
C GLN A 11 13.09 28.55 49.16
N ASP A 12 12.93 27.30 49.58
CA ASP A 12 14.01 26.40 50.02
C ASP A 12 14.75 25.81 48.81
N SER A 13 15.37 26.70 48.04
CA SER A 13 16.08 26.38 46.80
C SER A 13 17.42 25.67 47.05
N GLY A 14 17.85 25.57 48.32
CA GLY A 14 19.12 24.97 48.73
C GLY A 14 19.00 23.52 49.18
N VAL A 15 17.96 23.16 49.93
CA VAL A 15 17.79 21.80 50.50
C VAL A 15 17.57 20.75 49.41
N GLY A 16 16.83 21.09 48.34
CA GLY A 16 16.63 20.17 47.22
C GLY A 16 17.91 19.77 46.48
N MET A 17 18.92 20.66 46.41
CA MET A 17 20.19 20.34 45.74
C MET A 17 21.03 19.37 46.58
N PHE A 18 21.06 19.53 47.91
CA PHE A 18 21.77 18.61 48.81
C PHE A 18 21.08 17.23 48.89
N GLU A 19 19.76 17.17 48.81
CA GLU A 19 19.02 15.90 48.72
C GLU A 19 19.31 15.16 47.41
N ILE A 20 19.38 15.86 46.28
CA ILE A 20 19.77 15.27 44.98
C ILE A 20 21.20 14.75 45.04
N LEU A 21 22.13 15.52 45.64
CA LEU A 21 23.54 15.13 45.77
C LEU A 21 23.72 13.92 46.68
N THR A 22 23.01 13.86 47.80
CA THR A 22 23.08 12.73 48.74
C THR A 22 22.42 11.48 48.17
N TRP A 23 21.28 11.62 47.48
CA TRP A 23 20.65 10.53 46.74
C TRP A 23 21.55 10.00 45.62
N LEU A 24 22.24 10.89 44.89
CA LEU A 24 23.20 10.52 43.86
C LEU A 24 24.37 9.70 44.43
N GLU A 25 24.90 10.09 45.59
CA GLU A 25 25.99 9.38 46.25
C GLU A 25 25.56 7.98 46.71
N VAL A 26 24.34 7.84 47.25
CA VAL A 26 23.76 6.55 47.64
C VAL A 26 23.48 5.65 46.44
N ASN A 27 23.02 6.22 45.32
CA ASN A 27 22.63 5.48 44.12
C ASN A 27 23.74 5.32 43.07
N LYS A 28 24.96 5.82 43.31
CA LYS A 28 26.08 5.88 42.36
C LYS A 28 26.39 4.57 41.65
N ARG A 29 26.41 3.43 42.37
CA ARG A 29 26.64 2.10 41.74
C ARG A 29 25.54 1.70 40.76
N ARG A 30 24.28 2.01 41.08
CA ARG A 30 23.12 1.75 40.20
C ARG A 30 23.14 2.67 38.99
N LEU A 31 23.57 3.93 39.16
CA LEU A 31 23.70 4.90 38.07
C LEU A 31 24.86 4.57 37.13
N ILE A 32 26.00 4.12 37.67
CA ILE A 32 27.11 3.62 36.84
C ILE A 32 26.66 2.37 36.07
N ALA A 33 25.99 1.42 36.73
CA ALA A 33 25.45 0.25 36.05
C ALA A 33 24.44 0.63 34.95
N ALA A 34 23.53 1.57 35.22
CA ALA A 34 22.59 2.09 34.23
C ALA A 34 23.31 2.81 33.08
N GLY A 35 24.32 3.63 33.37
CA GLY A 35 25.14 4.30 32.37
C GLY A 35 25.91 3.33 31.47
N VAL A 36 26.51 2.29 32.04
CA VAL A 36 27.18 1.22 31.29
C VAL A 36 26.18 0.47 30.40
N LEU A 37 24.98 0.17 30.90
CA LEU A 37 23.93 -0.45 30.09
C LEU A 37 23.51 0.45 28.92
N ILE A 38 23.37 1.76 29.14
CA ILE A 38 23.03 2.71 28.06
C ILE A 38 24.14 2.77 27.02
N VAL A 39 25.41 2.84 27.43
CA VAL A 39 26.55 2.84 26.50
C VAL A 39 26.62 1.51 25.74
N ALA A 40 26.44 0.38 26.42
CA ALA A 40 26.40 -0.94 25.80
C ALA A 40 25.26 -1.05 24.77
N LEU A 41 24.06 -0.59 25.10
CA LEU A 41 22.93 -0.51 24.16
C LEU A 41 23.26 0.40 22.97
N GLY A 42 23.88 1.55 23.21
CA GLY A 42 24.33 2.45 22.15
C GLY A 42 25.34 1.81 21.20
N VAL A 43 26.32 1.07 21.73
CA VAL A 43 27.30 0.31 20.94
C VAL A 43 26.63 -0.81 20.15
N ILE A 44 25.68 -1.54 20.76
CA ILE A 44 24.92 -2.59 20.07
C ILE A 44 24.11 -1.98 18.91
N ILE A 45 23.39 -0.87 19.13
CA ILE A 45 22.63 -0.19 18.09
C ILE A 45 23.57 0.30 16.97
N TRP A 46 24.71 0.89 17.32
CA TRP A 46 25.70 1.34 16.34
C TRP A 46 26.25 0.16 15.53
N LEU A 47 26.62 -0.95 16.17
CA LEU A 47 27.07 -2.17 15.50
C LEU A 47 26.00 -2.74 14.58
N VAL A 48 24.76 -2.91 15.06
CA VAL A 48 23.65 -3.41 14.25
C VAL A 48 23.42 -2.50 13.05
N ARG A 49 23.37 -1.18 13.22
CA ARG A 49 23.20 -0.24 12.11
C ARG A 49 24.36 -0.30 11.13
N HIS A 50 25.60 -0.37 11.62
CA HIS A 50 26.79 -0.44 10.77
C HIS A 50 26.84 -1.73 9.95
N PHE A 51 26.67 -2.88 10.60
CA PHE A 51 26.65 -4.18 9.93
C PHE A 51 25.44 -4.34 9.01
N SER A 52 24.27 -3.84 9.39
CA SER A 52 23.07 -3.88 8.53
C SER A 52 23.25 -3.01 7.29
N ALA A 53 23.84 -1.81 7.43
CA ALA A 53 24.15 -0.95 6.29
C ALA A 53 25.18 -1.58 5.34
N GLN A 54 26.24 -2.18 5.88
CA GLN A 54 27.23 -2.93 5.09
C GLN A 54 26.59 -4.09 4.34
N LYS A 55 25.75 -4.87 5.03
CA LYS A 55 25.02 -6.00 4.45
C LYS A 55 24.10 -5.55 3.32
N GLU A 56 23.37 -4.45 3.51
CA GLU A 56 22.50 -3.83 2.50
C GLU A 56 23.29 -3.39 1.26
N LEU A 57 24.47 -2.78 1.41
CA LEU A 57 25.30 -2.36 0.29
C LEU A 57 25.81 -3.56 -0.52
N ASN A 58 26.29 -4.60 0.15
CA ASN A 58 26.76 -5.81 -0.51
C ASN A 58 25.61 -6.51 -1.25
N ALA A 59 24.44 -6.61 -0.63
CA ALA A 59 23.25 -7.18 -1.24
C ALA A 59 22.81 -6.39 -2.48
N ASN A 60 22.78 -5.05 -2.41
CA ASN A 60 22.46 -4.20 -3.56
C ASN A 60 23.49 -4.35 -4.69
N SER A 61 24.79 -4.46 -4.38
CA SER A 61 25.81 -4.67 -5.42
C SER A 61 25.63 -6.00 -6.16
N GLN A 62 25.30 -7.08 -5.45
CA GLN A 62 25.05 -8.37 -6.06
C GLN A 62 23.75 -8.35 -6.88
N LEU A 63 22.70 -7.77 -6.33
CA LEU A 63 21.43 -7.64 -7.05
C LEU A 63 21.57 -6.82 -8.34
N LEU A 64 22.36 -5.74 -8.30
CA LEU A 64 22.60 -4.92 -9.48
C LEU A 64 23.39 -5.69 -10.55
N SER A 65 24.38 -6.49 -10.16
CA SER A 65 25.17 -7.29 -11.09
C SER A 65 24.32 -8.26 -11.91
N LEU A 66 23.22 -8.77 -11.34
CA LEU A 66 22.23 -9.61 -12.02
C LEU A 66 21.40 -8.85 -13.05
N ARG A 67 21.18 -7.55 -12.84
CA ARG A 67 20.43 -6.68 -13.76
C ARG A 67 21.29 -6.17 -14.92
N SER A 68 22.60 -6.10 -14.74
CA SER A 68 23.55 -5.56 -15.73
C SER A 68 23.87 -6.50 -16.89
N GLY A 69 23.10 -7.57 -17.09
CA GLY A 69 23.26 -8.48 -18.24
C GLY A 69 23.17 -7.73 -19.57
N SER A 70 24.07 -8.06 -20.50
CA SER A 70 24.09 -7.47 -21.83
C SER A 70 22.85 -7.87 -22.64
N ALA A 71 22.51 -7.12 -23.70
CA ALA A 71 21.39 -7.43 -24.58
C ALA A 71 21.48 -8.80 -25.30
N ALA A 72 22.62 -9.50 -25.21
CA ALA A 72 22.88 -10.80 -25.83
C ALA A 72 22.77 -12.00 -24.87
N GLU A 73 22.71 -11.77 -23.56
CA GLU A 73 22.59 -12.84 -22.56
C GLU A 73 21.15 -12.91 -22.04
N PRO A 74 20.62 -14.11 -21.73
CA PRO A 74 19.38 -14.22 -20.96
C PRO A 74 19.53 -13.40 -19.67
N GLY A 75 18.49 -12.63 -19.31
CA GLY A 75 18.47 -11.95 -18.02
C GLY A 75 18.65 -12.94 -16.86
N ALA A 76 18.99 -12.43 -15.67
CA ALA A 76 19.16 -13.28 -14.50
C ALA A 76 17.92 -14.15 -14.22
N SER A 77 18.18 -15.42 -13.87
CA SER A 77 17.13 -16.40 -13.62
C SER A 77 16.47 -16.18 -12.26
N ALA A 78 15.31 -16.82 -12.05
CA ALA A 78 14.67 -16.84 -10.74
C ALA A 78 15.61 -17.37 -9.64
N ALA A 79 16.43 -18.38 -9.96
CA ALA A 79 17.38 -18.98 -9.03
C ALA A 79 18.52 -18.03 -8.64
N ASP A 80 19.01 -17.20 -9.57
CA ASP A 80 20.05 -16.21 -9.29
C ASP A 80 19.56 -15.17 -8.29
N TYR A 81 18.32 -14.69 -8.47
CA TYR A 81 17.69 -13.77 -7.53
C TYR A 81 17.41 -14.42 -6.17
N SER A 82 16.92 -15.66 -6.13
CA SER A 82 16.73 -16.41 -4.89
C SER A 82 18.03 -16.53 -4.09
N LYS A 83 19.15 -16.80 -4.77
CA LYS A 83 20.46 -16.88 -4.13
C LYS A 83 20.85 -15.58 -3.43
N VAL A 84 20.57 -14.42 -4.03
CA VAL A 84 20.82 -13.12 -3.39
C VAL A 84 19.91 -12.93 -2.17
N ALA A 85 18.62 -13.29 -2.28
CA ALA A 85 17.70 -13.21 -1.15
C ALA A 85 18.18 -14.06 0.04
N ASP A 86 18.62 -15.29 -0.22
CA ASP A 86 19.08 -16.25 0.79
C ASP A 86 20.42 -15.85 1.44
N GLN A 87 21.32 -15.21 0.67
CA GLN A 87 22.61 -14.75 1.19
C GLN A 87 22.50 -13.50 2.07
N PHE A 88 21.49 -12.67 1.85
CA PHE A 88 21.36 -11.37 2.51
C PHE A 88 20.05 -11.18 3.29
N PRO A 89 19.61 -12.12 4.15
CA PRO A 89 18.31 -12.05 4.81
C PRO A 89 18.18 -10.79 5.67
N GLY A 90 16.99 -10.17 5.68
CA GLY A 90 16.71 -8.95 6.44
C GLY A 90 17.24 -7.65 5.81
N THR A 91 17.74 -7.70 4.58
CA THR A 91 18.06 -6.50 3.78
C THR A 91 16.89 -6.16 2.85
N SER A 92 16.69 -4.87 2.53
CA SER A 92 15.70 -4.45 1.54
C SER A 92 16.05 -4.96 0.14
N ALA A 93 17.34 -5.11 -0.16
CA ALA A 93 17.82 -5.77 -1.36
C ALA A 93 17.40 -7.24 -1.46
N ALA A 94 17.44 -8.00 -0.35
CA ALA A 94 16.97 -9.38 -0.34
C ALA A 94 15.44 -9.48 -0.56
N GLU A 95 14.66 -8.57 0.02
CA GLU A 95 13.21 -8.49 -0.27
C GLU A 95 12.96 -8.25 -1.76
N ARG A 96 13.66 -7.29 -2.36
CA ARG A 96 13.60 -7.02 -3.81
C ARG A 96 14.00 -8.24 -4.63
N ALA A 97 15.09 -8.91 -4.23
CA ALA A 97 15.57 -10.11 -4.89
C ALA A 97 14.53 -11.23 -4.84
N GLN A 98 13.88 -11.45 -3.69
CA GLN A 98 12.83 -12.45 -3.56
C GLN A 98 11.60 -12.14 -4.43
N LEU A 99 11.19 -10.87 -4.51
CA LEU A 99 10.11 -10.45 -5.42
C LEU A 99 10.51 -10.65 -6.88
N LEU A 100 11.74 -10.29 -7.25
CA LEU A 100 12.27 -10.50 -8.60
C LEU A 100 12.34 -11.99 -8.94
N ALA A 101 12.78 -12.85 -8.03
CA ALA A 101 12.77 -14.30 -8.23
C ALA A 101 11.35 -14.82 -8.53
N ALA A 102 10.35 -14.39 -7.76
CA ALA A 102 8.96 -14.77 -7.98
C ALA A 102 8.43 -14.25 -9.34
N THR A 103 8.77 -13.01 -9.70
CA THR A 103 8.37 -12.39 -10.97
C THR A 103 9.03 -13.05 -12.17
N THR A 104 10.32 -13.37 -12.08
CA THR A 104 11.05 -14.09 -13.12
C THR A 104 10.46 -15.49 -13.32
N ALA A 105 10.17 -16.22 -12.24
CA ALA A 105 9.50 -17.51 -12.32
C ALA A 105 8.13 -17.41 -13.03
N PHE A 106 7.36 -16.33 -12.78
CA PHE A 106 6.11 -16.08 -13.48
C PHE A 106 6.34 -15.87 -14.98
N THR A 107 7.32 -15.05 -15.37
CA THR A 107 7.64 -14.79 -16.79
C THR A 107 8.21 -16.00 -17.51
N GLU A 108 8.85 -16.92 -16.78
CA GLU A 108 9.31 -18.22 -17.26
C GLU A 108 8.17 -19.27 -17.33
N ASN A 109 6.93 -18.87 -17.08
CA ASN A 109 5.72 -19.70 -17.03
C ASN A 109 5.72 -20.77 -15.93
N GLN A 110 6.60 -20.66 -14.94
CA GLN A 110 6.63 -21.51 -13.75
C GLN A 110 5.65 -20.98 -12.71
N TYR A 111 4.36 -20.99 -13.06
CA TYR A 111 3.33 -20.30 -12.27
C TYR A 111 3.13 -20.90 -10.87
N ASP A 112 3.41 -22.20 -10.68
CA ASP A 112 3.35 -22.85 -9.37
C ASP A 112 4.49 -22.36 -8.46
N VAL A 113 5.70 -22.21 -9.01
CA VAL A 113 6.88 -21.65 -8.32
C VAL A 113 6.63 -20.19 -7.99
N ALA A 114 6.16 -19.40 -8.96
CA ALA A 114 5.81 -18.00 -8.77
C ALA A 114 4.79 -17.80 -7.65
N HIS A 115 3.69 -18.57 -7.69
CA HIS A 115 2.65 -18.52 -6.66
C HIS A 115 3.21 -18.79 -5.26
N ARG A 116 4.03 -19.84 -5.11
CA ARG A 116 4.69 -20.17 -3.82
C ARG A 116 5.61 -19.03 -3.37
N ASN A 117 6.45 -18.52 -4.26
CA ASN A 117 7.44 -17.50 -3.92
C ASN A 117 6.78 -16.16 -3.54
N PHE A 118 5.76 -15.72 -4.27
CA PHE A 118 4.98 -14.53 -3.90
C PHE A 118 4.24 -14.72 -2.56
N THR A 119 3.69 -15.91 -2.31
CA THR A 119 3.00 -16.22 -1.04
C THR A 119 3.99 -16.18 0.13
N GLN A 120 5.16 -16.79 -0.03
CA GLN A 120 6.21 -16.75 0.98
C GLN A 120 6.69 -15.32 1.25
N PHE A 121 6.89 -14.53 0.19
CA PHE A 121 7.27 -13.13 0.31
C PHE A 121 6.26 -12.34 1.12
N LEU A 122 4.97 -12.42 0.75
CA LEU A 122 3.91 -11.68 1.42
C LEU A 122 3.74 -12.11 2.88
N SER A 123 3.95 -13.39 3.18
CA SER A 123 3.90 -13.90 4.56
C SER A 123 5.08 -13.43 5.41
N ALA A 124 6.28 -13.32 4.82
CA ALA A 124 7.49 -12.91 5.54
C ALA A 124 7.60 -11.38 5.66
N HIS A 125 7.10 -10.65 4.66
CA HIS A 125 7.26 -9.20 4.52
C HIS A 125 5.91 -8.50 4.24
N PRO A 126 4.88 -8.65 5.11
CA PRO A 126 3.55 -8.10 4.87
C PRO A 126 3.51 -6.56 4.84
N GLU A 127 4.47 -5.89 5.48
CA GLU A 127 4.59 -4.44 5.51
C GLU A 127 5.56 -3.89 4.44
N SER A 128 6.13 -4.77 3.61
CA SER A 128 7.05 -4.36 2.56
C SER A 128 6.36 -3.42 1.57
N PRO A 129 7.06 -2.42 1.00
CA PRO A 129 6.54 -1.62 -0.10
C PRO A 129 6.15 -2.46 -1.33
N PHE A 130 6.58 -3.73 -1.40
CA PHE A 130 6.23 -4.67 -2.47
C PHE A 130 5.10 -5.64 -2.12
N ALA A 131 4.46 -5.49 -0.96
CA ALA A 131 3.39 -6.39 -0.52
C ALA A 131 2.20 -6.41 -1.50
N SER A 132 1.82 -5.26 -2.06
CA SER A 132 0.76 -5.18 -3.08
C SER A 132 1.15 -5.87 -4.38
N ALA A 133 2.39 -5.68 -4.85
CA ALA A 133 2.95 -6.38 -6.00
C ALA A 133 2.96 -7.89 -5.82
N ALA A 134 3.36 -8.38 -4.65
CA ALA A 134 3.33 -9.80 -4.35
C ALA A 134 1.90 -10.35 -4.26
N ALA A 135 0.96 -9.63 -3.63
CA ALA A 135 -0.44 -10.01 -3.57
C ALA A 135 -1.07 -10.10 -4.97
N TYR A 136 -0.75 -9.16 -5.86
CA TYR A 136 -1.12 -9.22 -7.27
C TYR A 136 -0.49 -10.42 -7.97
N GLY A 137 0.81 -10.65 -7.77
CA GLY A 137 1.55 -11.79 -8.34
C GLY A 137 0.96 -13.14 -7.93
N ILE A 138 0.46 -13.29 -6.69
CA ILE A 138 -0.29 -14.48 -6.23
C ILE A 138 -1.53 -14.70 -7.11
N ALA A 139 -2.36 -13.66 -7.27
CA ALA A 139 -3.59 -13.73 -8.04
C ALA A 139 -3.34 -14.01 -9.53
N ALA A 140 -2.35 -13.33 -10.12
CA ALA A 140 -1.94 -13.53 -11.51
C ALA A 140 -1.38 -14.94 -11.74
N SER A 141 -0.60 -15.47 -10.80
CA SER A 141 -0.10 -16.85 -10.88
C SER A 141 -1.23 -17.88 -10.84
N LEU A 142 -2.26 -17.66 -10.01
CA LEU A 142 -3.46 -18.51 -9.96
C LEU A 142 -4.27 -18.43 -11.25
N GLU A 143 -4.41 -17.23 -11.83
CA GLU A 143 -5.09 -17.02 -13.11
C GLU A 143 -4.38 -17.78 -14.22
N ALA A 144 -3.05 -17.67 -14.31
CA ALA A 144 -2.23 -18.34 -15.30
C ALA A 144 -2.24 -19.88 -15.14
N GLN A 145 -2.48 -20.39 -13.92
CA GLN A 145 -2.74 -21.82 -13.66
C GLN A 145 -4.15 -22.27 -14.07
N GLY A 146 -5.01 -21.37 -14.57
CA GLY A 146 -6.41 -21.65 -14.89
C GLY A 146 -7.35 -21.69 -13.68
N LYS A 147 -6.86 -21.35 -12.48
CA LYS A 147 -7.64 -21.37 -11.24
C LYS A 147 -8.41 -20.06 -11.06
N GLN A 148 -9.35 -19.82 -11.97
CA GLN A 148 -10.04 -18.54 -12.10
C GLN A 148 -10.77 -18.10 -10.82
N ASP A 149 -11.41 -19.02 -10.10
CA ASP A 149 -12.14 -18.68 -8.86
C ASP A 149 -11.20 -18.22 -7.74
N GLU A 150 -10.03 -18.86 -7.62
CA GLU A 150 -8.99 -18.49 -6.66
C GLU A 150 -8.32 -17.17 -7.06
N ALA A 151 -8.10 -16.97 -8.36
CA ALA A 151 -7.59 -15.71 -8.90
C ALA A 151 -8.54 -14.53 -8.61
N VAL A 152 -9.85 -14.72 -8.79
CA VAL A 152 -10.87 -13.71 -8.45
C VAL A 152 -10.78 -13.32 -6.98
N GLN A 153 -10.68 -14.28 -6.07
CA GLN A 153 -10.49 -14.00 -4.64
C GLN A 153 -9.17 -13.28 -4.37
N GLY A 154 -8.10 -13.65 -5.07
CA GLY A 154 -6.79 -12.99 -5.00
C GLY A 154 -6.86 -11.53 -5.41
N TYR A 155 -7.40 -11.23 -6.60
CA TYR A 155 -7.52 -9.86 -7.09
C TYR A 155 -8.48 -9.02 -6.23
N GLN A 156 -9.58 -9.58 -5.73
CA GLN A 156 -10.45 -8.87 -4.79
C GLN A 156 -9.71 -8.46 -3.51
N ARG A 157 -8.83 -9.32 -2.98
CA ARG A 157 -7.96 -8.95 -1.85
C ARG A 157 -7.04 -7.79 -2.20
N VAL A 158 -6.46 -7.77 -3.40
CA VAL A 158 -5.66 -6.63 -3.87
C VAL A 158 -6.48 -5.34 -3.88
N VAL A 159 -7.68 -5.39 -4.48
CA VAL A 159 -8.56 -4.21 -4.59
C VAL A 159 -9.01 -3.68 -3.23
N THR A 160 -9.20 -4.56 -2.25
CA THR A 160 -9.72 -4.18 -0.92
C THR A 160 -8.61 -3.78 0.06
N GLN A 161 -7.53 -4.56 0.14
CA GLN A 161 -6.45 -4.36 1.11
C GLN A 161 -5.40 -3.36 0.60
N PHE A 162 -5.18 -3.31 -0.71
CA PHE A 162 -4.17 -2.47 -1.35
C PHE A 162 -4.81 -1.42 -2.29
N ALA A 163 -5.96 -0.86 -1.88
CA ALA A 163 -6.79 0.03 -2.70
C ALA A 163 -6.10 1.32 -3.23
N LYS A 164 -4.93 1.68 -2.68
CA LYS A 164 -4.12 2.85 -3.07
C LYS A 164 -2.80 2.49 -3.74
N SER A 165 -2.55 1.19 -3.96
CA SER A 165 -1.34 0.69 -4.58
C SER A 165 -1.35 0.88 -6.10
N ALA A 166 -0.18 0.71 -6.73
CA ALA A 166 -0.08 0.79 -8.19
C ALA A 166 -0.83 -0.38 -8.87
N GLU A 167 -0.94 -1.52 -8.21
CA GLU A 167 -1.51 -2.76 -8.75
C GLU A 167 -3.04 -2.80 -8.71
N VAL A 168 -3.70 -1.82 -8.09
CA VAL A 168 -5.16 -1.82 -7.89
C VAL A 168 -5.92 -1.76 -9.21
N ASP A 169 -5.48 -0.93 -10.15
CA ASP A 169 -6.16 -0.74 -11.44
C ASP A 169 -5.98 -1.99 -12.31
N ASP A 170 -4.79 -2.60 -12.31
CA ASP A 170 -4.51 -3.86 -13.00
C ASP A 170 -5.33 -5.02 -12.41
N ALA A 171 -5.44 -5.11 -11.09
CA ALA A 171 -6.25 -6.13 -10.42
C ALA A 171 -7.74 -6.00 -10.77
N ARG A 172 -8.27 -4.78 -10.85
CA ARG A 172 -9.66 -4.54 -11.28
C ARG A 172 -9.87 -4.94 -12.73
N LEU A 173 -8.92 -4.60 -13.61
CA LEU A 173 -9.00 -4.97 -15.01
C LEU A 173 -8.96 -6.49 -15.20
N ALA A 174 -8.11 -7.20 -14.46
CA ALA A 174 -8.07 -8.66 -14.44
C ALA A 174 -9.39 -9.26 -13.95
N LEU A 175 -9.97 -8.73 -12.86
CA LEU A 175 -11.30 -9.15 -12.40
C LEU A 175 -12.38 -8.98 -13.46
N ALA A 176 -12.44 -7.81 -14.11
CA ALA A 176 -13.40 -7.56 -15.16
C ALA A 176 -13.25 -8.57 -16.31
N ARG A 177 -12.02 -8.84 -16.75
CA ARG A 177 -11.72 -9.84 -17.80
C ARG A 177 -12.16 -11.25 -17.40
N ILE A 178 -11.91 -11.66 -16.16
CA ILE A 178 -12.35 -12.98 -15.68
C ILE A 178 -13.88 -13.06 -15.63
N TYR A 179 -14.57 -12.03 -15.14
CA TYR A 179 -16.04 -12.01 -15.12
C TYR A 179 -16.63 -12.02 -16.54
N GLU A 180 -16.03 -11.30 -17.50
CA GLU A 180 -16.41 -11.38 -18.90
C GLU A 180 -16.27 -12.81 -19.44
N ALA A 181 -15.13 -13.46 -19.17
CA ALA A 181 -14.86 -14.84 -19.60
C ALA A 181 -15.84 -15.85 -18.97
N LYS A 182 -16.29 -15.60 -17.74
CA LYS A 182 -17.29 -16.40 -17.02
C LYS A 182 -18.74 -16.07 -17.42
N ASN A 183 -18.95 -15.19 -18.41
CA ASN A 183 -20.27 -14.71 -18.82
C ASN A 183 -21.08 -14.09 -17.67
N GLN A 184 -20.40 -13.31 -16.82
CA GLN A 184 -20.96 -12.58 -15.68
C GLN A 184 -20.89 -11.04 -15.93
N PRO A 185 -21.65 -10.53 -16.93
CA PRO A 185 -21.52 -9.15 -17.39
C PRO A 185 -21.90 -8.10 -16.34
N GLU A 186 -22.80 -8.42 -15.40
CA GLU A 186 -23.17 -7.51 -14.31
C GLU A 186 -22.00 -7.23 -13.36
N GLN A 187 -21.18 -8.26 -13.11
CA GLN A 187 -20.03 -8.17 -12.20
C GLN A 187 -18.88 -7.45 -12.89
N ALA A 188 -18.62 -7.78 -14.16
CA ALA A 188 -17.65 -7.07 -14.98
C ALA A 188 -17.99 -5.57 -15.09
N LEU A 189 -19.26 -5.22 -15.38
CA LEU A 189 -19.69 -3.82 -15.44
C LEU A 189 -19.49 -3.08 -14.13
N ARG A 190 -19.83 -3.69 -12.98
CA ARG A 190 -19.62 -3.04 -11.68
C ARG A 190 -18.15 -2.67 -11.46
N VAL A 191 -17.23 -3.58 -11.76
CA VAL A 191 -15.79 -3.31 -11.60
C VAL A 191 -15.33 -2.19 -12.54
N LEU A 192 -15.75 -2.20 -13.80
CA LEU A 192 -15.41 -1.16 -14.78
C LEU A 192 -16.04 0.20 -14.43
N ASP A 193 -17.28 0.22 -13.94
CA ASP A 193 -17.97 1.42 -13.45
C ASP A 193 -17.21 2.06 -12.28
N GLU A 194 -16.66 1.25 -11.37
CA GLU A 194 -15.81 1.73 -10.28
C GLU A 194 -14.50 2.35 -10.79
N MET A 195 -13.87 1.76 -11.80
CA MET A 195 -12.66 2.31 -12.44
C MET A 195 -12.93 3.61 -13.20
N MET A 196 -14.14 3.81 -13.72
CA MET A 196 -14.53 5.04 -14.39
C MET A 196 -14.73 6.23 -13.43
N LYS A 197 -14.91 5.99 -12.14
CA LYS A 197 -15.00 7.07 -11.15
C LYS A 197 -13.60 7.68 -11.01
N PRO A 198 -13.40 8.95 -11.38
CA PRO A 198 -12.07 9.54 -11.36
C PRO A 198 -11.52 9.55 -9.93
N ALA A 199 -10.41 8.85 -9.71
CA ALA A 199 -9.71 8.83 -8.42
C ALA A 199 -9.14 10.21 -8.06
N ALA A 200 -8.89 11.06 -9.06
CA ALA A 200 -8.47 12.44 -8.92
C ALA A 200 -9.13 13.32 -10.00
N PRO A 201 -9.46 14.59 -9.70
CA PRO A 201 -9.97 15.53 -10.70
C PRO A 201 -9.01 15.65 -11.88
N GLY A 202 -9.50 15.47 -13.11
CA GLY A 202 -8.73 15.65 -14.34
C GLY A 202 -8.03 14.41 -14.90
N ARG A 203 -8.08 13.24 -14.22
CA ARG A 203 -7.64 11.97 -14.83
C ARG A 203 -8.77 11.41 -15.68
N SER A 204 -8.57 11.36 -17.00
CA SER A 204 -9.47 10.66 -17.91
C SER A 204 -9.47 9.17 -17.60
N PRO A 205 -10.62 8.48 -17.69
CA PRO A 205 -10.67 7.02 -17.58
C PRO A 205 -9.77 6.35 -18.61
N ASP A 206 -9.19 5.20 -18.25
CA ASP A 206 -8.39 4.41 -19.16
C ASP A 206 -9.22 4.03 -20.41
N PRO A 207 -8.72 4.27 -21.64
CA PRO A 207 -9.42 3.93 -22.87
C PRO A 207 -9.85 2.45 -22.94
N GLU A 208 -9.07 1.52 -22.36
CA GLU A 208 -9.43 0.10 -22.33
C GLU A 208 -10.68 -0.13 -21.48
N VAL A 209 -10.76 0.51 -20.31
CA VAL A 209 -11.91 0.41 -19.40
C VAL A 209 -13.18 0.92 -20.08
N VAL A 210 -13.11 2.08 -20.74
CA VAL A 210 -14.23 2.65 -21.49
C VAL A 210 -14.70 1.70 -22.58
N THR A 211 -13.76 1.22 -23.41
CA THR A 211 -14.06 0.36 -24.55
C THR A 211 -14.70 -0.95 -24.12
N ARG A 212 -14.15 -1.62 -23.11
CA ARG A 212 -14.70 -2.89 -22.59
C ARG A 212 -16.11 -2.71 -22.03
N ARG A 213 -16.30 -1.67 -21.23
CA ARG A 213 -17.61 -1.37 -20.65
C ARG A 213 -18.66 -1.14 -21.73
N GLU A 214 -18.35 -0.34 -22.74
CA GLU A 214 -19.26 -0.11 -23.87
C GLU A 214 -19.56 -1.39 -24.64
N ALA A 215 -18.56 -2.25 -24.84
CA ALA A 215 -18.75 -3.55 -25.48
C ALA A 215 -19.72 -4.44 -24.70
N ILE A 216 -19.64 -4.47 -23.37
CA ILE A 216 -20.59 -5.21 -22.52
C ILE A 216 -21.99 -4.60 -22.65
N LEU A 217 -22.14 -3.28 -22.56
CA LEU A 217 -23.44 -2.61 -22.68
C LEU A 217 -24.09 -2.79 -24.06
N LYS A 218 -23.29 -2.88 -25.12
CA LYS A 218 -23.77 -3.16 -26.48
C LYS A 218 -24.29 -4.60 -26.59
N LYS A 219 -23.57 -5.57 -26.01
CA LYS A 219 -23.97 -6.99 -26.00
C LYS A 219 -25.15 -7.26 -25.07
N HIS A 220 -25.32 -6.46 -24.02
CA HIS A 220 -26.37 -6.60 -23.00
C HIS A 220 -27.19 -5.31 -22.83
N PRO A 221 -28.09 -4.97 -23.79
CA PRO A 221 -28.88 -3.73 -23.74
C PRO A 221 -29.71 -3.54 -22.47
N GLN A 222 -30.12 -4.63 -21.83
CA GLN A 222 -30.82 -4.62 -20.54
C GLN A 222 -30.00 -3.98 -19.42
N LEU A 223 -28.68 -4.19 -19.41
CA LEU A 223 -27.78 -3.60 -18.42
C LEU A 223 -27.60 -2.10 -18.69
N ARG A 224 -27.61 -1.69 -19.97
CA ARG A 224 -27.59 -0.28 -20.35
C ARG A 224 -28.82 0.49 -19.86
N GLN A 225 -30.00 -0.11 -19.98
CA GLN A 225 -31.24 0.48 -19.46
C GLN A 225 -31.17 0.64 -17.94
N ALA A 226 -30.74 -0.42 -17.23
CA ALA A 226 -30.58 -0.38 -15.77
C ALA A 226 -29.65 0.75 -15.32
N VAL A 227 -28.45 0.86 -15.92
CA VAL A 227 -27.48 1.92 -15.60
C VAL A 227 -28.05 3.33 -15.91
N THR A 228 -28.78 3.48 -17.01
CA THR A 228 -29.40 4.76 -17.39
C THR A 228 -30.50 5.17 -16.41
N SER A 229 -31.36 4.22 -15.99
CA SER A 229 -32.41 4.47 -15.00
C SER A 229 -31.83 4.82 -13.63
N THR A 230 -30.77 4.14 -13.19
CA THR A 230 -30.09 4.44 -11.92
C THR A 230 -29.46 5.84 -11.93
N ASN A 231 -28.78 6.22 -13.01
CA ASN A 231 -28.16 7.55 -13.12
C ASN A 231 -29.20 8.68 -13.25
N ALA A 232 -30.33 8.43 -13.94
CA ALA A 232 -31.43 9.39 -14.02
C ALA A 232 -32.11 9.62 -12.66
N ALA A 233 -32.20 8.59 -11.82
CA ALA A 233 -32.72 8.71 -10.46
C ALA A 233 -31.76 9.40 -9.48
N ALA A 234 -30.46 9.38 -9.76
CA ALA A 234 -29.42 10.00 -8.94
C ALA A 234 -29.11 11.47 -9.31
N ALA A 235 -29.67 11.99 -10.41
CA ALA A 235 -29.56 13.40 -10.75
C ALA A 235 -30.35 14.24 -9.71
N PRO A 236 -29.75 15.28 -9.10
CA PRO A 236 -30.50 16.12 -8.17
C PRO A 236 -31.65 16.74 -8.95
N THR A 237 -32.87 16.49 -8.48
CA THR A 237 -34.06 17.20 -8.94
C THR A 237 -33.84 18.67 -8.64
N THR A 238 -33.29 19.42 -9.60
CA THR A 238 -33.40 20.86 -9.59
C THR A 238 -34.88 21.14 -9.79
N LEU A 239 -35.59 21.32 -8.68
CA LEU A 239 -36.91 21.90 -8.67
C LEU A 239 -36.80 23.21 -9.47
N SER A 240 -37.33 23.18 -10.69
CA SER A 240 -37.69 24.38 -11.43
C SER A 240 -38.61 25.18 -10.51
N VAL A 241 -38.07 26.23 -9.91
CA VAL A 241 -38.88 27.25 -9.24
C VAL A 241 -39.70 27.90 -10.35
N PRO A 242 -41.04 27.84 -10.32
CA PRO A 242 -41.85 28.51 -11.33
C PRO A 242 -41.60 30.01 -11.19
N ALA A 243 -41.25 30.64 -12.31
CA ALA A 243 -41.06 32.08 -12.40
C ALA A 243 -42.33 32.79 -11.89
N LYS A 244 -42.22 33.40 -10.69
CA LYS A 244 -43.26 34.25 -10.13
C LYS A 244 -43.40 35.49 -11.02
N ALA A 245 -44.53 35.61 -11.69
CA ALA A 245 -44.91 36.76 -12.47
C ALA A 245 -44.74 38.05 -11.64
N ALA A 246 -43.99 39.01 -12.20
CA ALA A 246 -43.87 40.35 -11.64
C ALA A 246 -45.18 41.13 -11.86
N PRO A 247 -45.69 41.87 -10.87
CA PRO A 247 -46.84 42.74 -11.09
C PRO A 247 -46.38 44.03 -11.78
N SER A 248 -47.11 44.40 -12.84
CA SER A 248 -47.06 45.72 -13.48
C SER A 248 -47.27 46.82 -12.43
N GLN A 249 -46.27 47.68 -12.24
CA GLN A 249 -46.50 48.98 -11.61
C GLN A 249 -46.96 49.97 -12.68
N ALA A 250 -48.28 50.20 -12.67
CA ALA A 250 -48.91 51.38 -13.24
C ALA A 250 -48.69 52.58 -12.30
N THR A 251 -48.40 53.75 -12.88
CA THR A 251 -48.79 55.13 -12.46
C THR A 251 -48.88 55.45 -10.95
N ASN A 252 -48.35 56.56 -10.43
CA ASN A 252 -48.74 57.93 -10.80
C ASN A 252 -48.00 58.97 -9.92
N LYS A 253 -47.80 60.17 -10.48
CA LYS A 253 -47.43 61.48 -9.89
C LYS A 253 -46.01 61.73 -9.37
#